data_AF-A0A397CSV8-F1
#
_entry.id   AF-A0A397CSV8-F1
#
_cell.length_a   1.000
_cell.length_b   1.000
_cell.length_c   1.000
_cell.angle_alpha   90.00
_cell.angle_beta   90.00
_cell.angle_gamma   90.00
#
_symmetry.space_group_name_H-M   'P 1'
#
loop_
_entity.id
_entity.type
_entity.pdbx_description
1 polymer ?
#
loop_
_entity_poly.entity_id
_entity_poly.type
_entity_poly.pdbx_seq_one_letter_code
_entity_poly.pdbx_strand_id
1 'polypeptide(L)'
;MHNNFNLVFLFTAFRGSGKTRLTLDILAQQVLKHKHDNNAAAMPRFVYVAVGKAPTRVSQILQLLKQLDILPYTTVVAADDRQPLIMQYLAPFAGCRIAESWLQDGVTKNAIVVYDDLSAHTMVVEQLIHMVKLPKAARLSFSGHANLMERSTQFSKKRGGTSLTSLVLADTPGKEDVASGLISIVDDHVLLDSNLTMRRVYPAIDCLAPGTSVRGPPFQRAALWKCMQHIRATIIEGHTIQENVTLAKGFGFDTEPEDQEVLDSRVLVQEFFVQYAIRSFAEALEDIPMALAENAGLSPIDSLSAVRAQQIADNNPRLGIDCNQTGTFGTYMKEQHVFETLIGKQQQIQLATQVVRMILKIDDVMLEGSYA
;
A
#
# COMPACT_ATOMS: atom_id res chain seq x y z
N MET A 1 -9.06 26.15 -17.03
CA MET A 1 -8.03 25.66 -16.09
C MET A 1 -7.66 24.24 -16.49
N HIS A 2 -6.47 24.03 -17.02
CA HIS A 2 -5.95 22.70 -17.30
C HIS A 2 -5.52 22.08 -15.97
N ASN A 3 -6.36 21.24 -15.36
CA ASN A 3 -5.98 20.49 -14.15
C ASN A 3 -4.95 19.42 -14.55
N ASN A 4 -3.69 19.83 -14.65
CA ASN A 4 -2.58 18.91 -14.56
C ASN A 4 -2.41 18.64 -13.08
N PHE A 5 -2.78 17.44 -12.63
CA PHE A 5 -2.44 17.00 -11.29
C PHE A 5 -1.02 16.45 -11.34
N ASN A 6 -0.17 16.96 -10.45
CA ASN A 6 1.06 16.27 -10.12
C ASN A 6 0.68 14.98 -9.35
N LEU A 7 1.39 13.91 -9.66
CA LEU A 7 1.14 12.56 -9.12
C LEU A 7 2.39 12.07 -8.40
N VAL A 8 2.84 12.85 -7.42
CA VAL A 8 4.03 12.51 -6.62
C VAL A 8 3.59 12.10 -5.22
N PHE A 9 4.04 10.93 -4.78
CA PHE A 9 3.76 10.38 -3.46
C PHE A 9 5.06 10.06 -2.74
N LEU A 10 5.23 10.57 -1.54
CA LEU A 10 6.42 10.38 -0.71
C LEU A 10 6.13 9.38 0.41
N PHE A 11 6.94 8.34 0.53
CA PHE A 11 6.94 7.44 1.68
C PHE A 11 8.13 7.78 2.58
N THR A 12 7.84 8.36 3.73
CA THR A 12 8.83 8.71 4.75
C THR A 12 8.87 7.62 5.81
N ALA A 13 10.05 7.11 6.12
CA ALA A 13 10.17 6.08 7.14
C ALA A 13 11.59 5.89 7.66
N PHE A 14 11.71 5.34 8.87
CA PHE A 14 12.99 4.85 9.36
C PHE A 14 13.53 3.69 8.50
N ARG A 15 14.84 3.45 8.57
CA ARG A 15 15.44 2.25 7.96
C ARG A 15 14.84 1.00 8.60
N GLY A 16 14.48 0.02 7.76
CA GLY A 16 13.88 -1.24 8.23
C GLY A 16 12.37 -1.24 8.43
N SER A 17 11.69 -0.10 8.29
CA SER A 17 10.22 0.06 8.38
C SER A 17 9.37 -0.67 7.34
N GLY A 18 9.99 -1.27 6.31
CA GLY A 18 9.25 -1.95 5.24
C GLY A 18 8.80 -1.05 4.08
N LYS A 19 9.23 0.22 3.99
CA LYS A 19 8.86 1.12 2.87
C LYS A 19 9.05 0.52 1.48
N THR A 20 10.21 -0.10 1.20
CA THR A 20 10.47 -0.76 -0.08
C THR A 20 9.45 -1.88 -0.34
N ARG A 21 9.10 -2.66 0.68
CA ARG A 21 8.14 -3.77 0.55
C ARG A 21 6.74 -3.23 0.22
N LEU A 22 6.28 -2.23 0.97
CA LEU A 22 5.01 -1.56 0.71
C LEU A 22 4.93 -1.06 -0.74
N THR A 23 5.98 -0.41 -1.23
CA THR A 23 6.02 0.09 -2.61
C THR A 23 5.96 -1.02 -3.64
N LEU A 24 6.71 -2.11 -3.45
CA LEU A 24 6.67 -3.25 -4.36
C LEU A 24 5.29 -3.94 -4.36
N ASP A 25 4.65 -4.05 -3.20
CA ASP A 25 3.29 -4.59 -3.07
C ASP A 25 2.27 -3.69 -3.79
N ILE A 26 2.42 -2.36 -3.74
CA ILE A 26 1.60 -1.42 -4.53
C ILE A 26 1.76 -1.69 -6.03
N LEU A 27 3.00 -1.87 -6.53
CA LEU A 27 3.23 -2.16 -7.95
C LEU A 27 2.61 -3.51 -8.36
N ALA A 28 2.77 -4.53 -7.53
CA ALA A 28 2.16 -5.85 -7.73
C ALA A 28 0.64 -5.76 -7.82
N GLN A 29 0.00 -4.97 -6.95
CA GLN A 29 -1.43 -4.78 -6.97
C GLN A 29 -1.92 -4.10 -8.27
N GLN A 30 -1.15 -3.16 -8.83
CA GLN A 30 -1.48 -2.56 -10.13
C GLN A 30 -1.44 -3.59 -11.25
N VAL A 31 -0.43 -4.48 -11.25
CA VAL A 31 -0.33 -5.57 -12.24
C VAL A 31 -1.53 -6.51 -12.14
N LEU A 32 -1.85 -6.96 -10.93
CA LEU A 32 -2.95 -7.90 -10.69
C LEU A 32 -4.30 -7.34 -11.16
N LYS A 33 -4.58 -6.07 -10.84
CA LYS A 33 -5.81 -5.39 -11.28
C LYS A 33 -5.94 -5.35 -12.80
N HIS A 34 -4.86 -4.97 -13.50
CA HIS A 34 -4.90 -4.87 -14.96
C HIS A 34 -4.93 -6.22 -15.68
N LYS A 35 -4.35 -7.27 -15.07
CA LYS A 35 -4.51 -8.66 -15.54
C LYS A 35 -5.97 -9.10 -15.44
N HIS A 36 -6.64 -8.80 -14.32
CA HIS A 36 -8.07 -9.13 -14.13
C HIS A 36 -8.97 -8.40 -15.13
N ASP A 37 -8.69 -7.13 -15.43
CA ASP A 37 -9.51 -6.33 -16.35
C ASP A 37 -9.27 -6.66 -17.85
N ASN A 38 -8.46 -7.68 -18.18
CA ASN A 38 -8.07 -8.09 -19.55
C ASN A 38 -7.56 -6.94 -20.45
N ASN A 39 -7.06 -5.86 -19.86
CA ASN A 39 -6.64 -4.67 -20.57
C ASN A 39 -5.12 -4.63 -20.78
N ALA A 40 -4.61 -5.55 -21.61
CA ALA A 40 -3.18 -5.64 -21.92
C ALA A 40 -2.60 -4.35 -22.52
N ALA A 41 -3.39 -3.61 -23.31
CA ALA A 41 -2.98 -2.35 -23.92
C ALA A 41 -2.86 -1.17 -22.93
N ALA A 42 -3.42 -1.30 -21.73
CA ALA A 42 -3.35 -0.28 -20.68
C ALA A 42 -2.43 -0.69 -19.51
N MET A 43 -1.64 -1.76 -19.69
CA MET A 43 -0.77 -2.28 -18.65
C MET A 43 0.26 -1.21 -18.24
N PRO A 44 0.34 -0.85 -16.95
CA PRO A 44 1.34 0.11 -16.51
C PRO A 44 2.75 -0.49 -16.62
N ARG A 45 3.71 0.36 -17.02
CA ARG A 45 5.14 0.02 -16.97
C ARG A 45 5.79 0.71 -15.77
N PHE A 46 6.76 0.05 -15.18
CA PHE A 46 7.41 0.52 -13.96
C PHE A 46 8.89 0.79 -14.23
N VAL A 47 9.42 1.86 -13.65
CA VAL A 47 10.86 2.08 -13.52
C VAL A 47 11.20 2.09 -12.05
N TYR A 48 12.08 1.19 -11.62
CA TYR A 48 12.57 1.16 -10.24
C TYR A 48 14.00 1.67 -10.19
N VAL A 49 14.20 2.84 -9.58
CA VAL A 49 15.51 3.48 -9.45
C VAL A 49 16.07 3.21 -8.06
N ALA A 50 17.17 2.45 -7.99
CA ALA A 50 17.93 2.24 -6.76
C ALA A 50 19.16 3.16 -6.73
N VAL A 51 19.28 4.01 -5.70
CA VAL A 51 20.39 4.97 -5.56
C VAL A 51 21.15 4.72 -4.28
N GLY A 52 22.47 4.55 -4.38
CA GLY A 52 23.39 4.46 -3.24
C GLY A 52 23.10 3.27 -2.31
N LYS A 53 22.46 2.21 -2.82
CA LYS A 53 22.17 0.99 -2.06
C LYS A 53 23.32 0.00 -2.21
N ALA A 54 23.56 -0.80 -1.17
CA ALA A 54 24.48 -1.92 -1.24
C ALA A 54 24.07 -2.92 -2.36
N PRO A 55 25.01 -3.52 -3.10
CA PRO A 55 24.70 -4.48 -4.17
C PRO A 55 23.86 -5.68 -3.73
N THR A 56 24.05 -6.12 -2.48
CA THR A 56 23.23 -7.18 -1.86
C THR A 56 21.77 -6.77 -1.73
N ARG A 57 21.51 -5.50 -1.39
CA ARG A 57 20.15 -4.96 -1.27
C ARG A 57 19.48 -4.84 -2.64
N VAL A 58 20.20 -4.40 -3.67
CA VAL A 58 19.69 -4.38 -5.06
C VAL A 58 19.33 -5.79 -5.52
N SER A 59 20.17 -6.78 -5.21
CA SER A 59 19.90 -8.19 -5.54
C SER A 59 18.65 -8.72 -4.83
N GLN A 60 18.44 -8.37 -3.56
CA GLN A 60 17.22 -8.71 -2.83
C GLN A 60 15.98 -8.09 -3.46
N ILE A 61 16.05 -6.82 -3.88
CA ILE A 61 14.94 -6.14 -4.56
C ILE A 61 14.60 -6.85 -5.88
N LEU A 62 15.61 -7.22 -6.67
CA LEU A 62 15.40 -8.00 -7.91
C LEU A 62 14.74 -9.35 -7.64
N GLN A 63 15.13 -10.04 -6.56
CA GLN A 63 14.48 -11.29 -6.14
C GLN A 63 13.01 -11.05 -5.75
N LEU A 64 12.71 -10.00 -5.00
CA LEU A 64 11.34 -9.64 -4.62
C LEU A 64 10.49 -9.31 -5.85
N LEU A 65 11.02 -8.54 -6.82
CA LEU A 65 10.35 -8.24 -8.08
C LEU A 65 10.02 -9.52 -8.88
N LYS A 66 10.88 -10.55 -8.82
CA LYS A 66 10.63 -11.86 -9.42
C LYS A 66 9.55 -12.64 -8.68
N GLN A 67 9.62 -12.68 -7.34
CA GLN A 67 8.64 -13.36 -6.50
C GLN A 67 7.22 -12.79 -6.67
N LEU A 68 7.11 -11.48 -6.90
CA LEU A 68 5.85 -10.79 -7.13
C LEU A 68 5.37 -10.84 -8.60
N ASP A 69 6.09 -11.51 -9.50
CA ASP A 69 5.78 -11.61 -10.95
C ASP A 69 5.60 -10.24 -11.65
N ILE A 70 6.33 -9.22 -11.18
CA ILE A 70 6.27 -7.85 -11.75
C ILE A 70 7.52 -7.46 -12.54
N LEU A 71 8.59 -8.26 -12.45
CA LEU A 71 9.83 -7.99 -13.19
C LEU A 71 9.62 -7.81 -14.71
N PRO A 72 8.74 -8.56 -15.41
CA PRO A 72 8.54 -8.36 -16.86
C PRO A 72 8.02 -6.97 -17.26
N TYR A 73 7.40 -6.25 -16.31
CA TYR A 73 6.85 -4.91 -16.52
C TYR A 73 7.75 -3.81 -15.94
N THR A 74 8.83 -4.18 -15.26
CA THR A 74 9.69 -3.28 -14.49
C THR A 74 11.08 -3.19 -15.11
N THR A 75 11.52 -1.97 -15.44
CA THR A 75 12.93 -1.69 -15.73
C THR A 75 13.63 -1.19 -14.48
N VAL A 76 14.75 -1.82 -14.10
CA VAL A 76 15.51 -1.43 -12.91
C VAL A 76 16.71 -0.60 -13.33
N VAL A 77 16.83 0.60 -12.78
CA VAL A 77 18.00 1.47 -12.90
C VAL A 77 18.71 1.46 -11.56
N ALA A 78 19.85 0.79 -11.47
CA ALA A 78 20.59 0.67 -10.22
C ALA A 78 21.92 1.43 -10.32
N ALA A 79 22.10 2.38 -9.41
CA ALA A 79 23.40 2.95 -9.10
C ALA A 79 23.77 2.61 -7.65
N ASP A 80 24.61 1.59 -7.48
CA ASP A 80 25.02 1.10 -6.17
C ASP A 80 26.03 2.04 -5.47
N ASP A 81 26.31 1.77 -4.20
CA ASP A 81 27.24 2.54 -3.38
C ASP A 81 28.73 2.38 -3.80
N ARG A 82 29.06 1.42 -4.66
CA ARG A 82 30.41 1.18 -5.18
C ARG A 82 30.69 1.97 -6.46
N GLN A 83 29.64 2.43 -7.13
CA GLN A 83 29.75 3.21 -8.36
C GLN A 83 30.11 4.68 -8.10
N PRO A 84 30.69 5.38 -9.11
CA PRO A 84 31.03 6.79 -8.98
C PRO A 84 29.83 7.67 -8.60
N LEU A 85 30.07 8.71 -7.80
CA LEU A 85 29.02 9.63 -7.32
C LEU A 85 28.19 10.25 -8.45
N ILE A 86 28.81 10.53 -9.59
CA ILE A 86 28.13 11.08 -10.77
C ILE A 86 27.07 10.11 -11.30
N MET A 87 27.33 8.80 -11.26
CA MET A 87 26.37 7.78 -11.71
C MET A 87 25.18 7.70 -10.76
N GLN A 88 25.44 7.75 -9.44
CA GLN A 88 24.39 7.80 -8.43
C GLN A 88 23.53 9.08 -8.54
N TYR A 89 24.15 10.22 -8.86
CA TYR A 89 23.46 11.48 -9.12
C TYR A 89 22.57 11.43 -10.38
N LEU A 90 23.03 10.80 -11.46
CA LEU A 90 22.28 10.75 -12.72
C LEU A 90 21.15 9.70 -12.72
N ALA A 91 21.21 8.69 -11.85
CA ALA A 91 20.28 7.56 -11.87
C ALA A 91 18.79 7.95 -11.80
N PRO A 92 18.33 8.87 -10.91
CA PRO A 92 16.93 9.32 -10.90
C PRO A 92 16.50 9.98 -12.20
N PHE A 93 17.36 10.84 -12.77
CA PHE A 93 17.05 11.54 -14.02
C PHE A 93 16.97 10.60 -15.21
N ALA A 94 17.86 9.61 -15.26
CA ALA A 94 17.86 8.55 -16.27
C ALA A 94 16.58 7.69 -16.16
N GLY A 95 16.21 7.27 -14.95
CA GLY A 95 14.99 6.50 -14.71
C GLY A 95 13.72 7.26 -15.14
N CYS A 96 13.64 8.54 -14.80
CA CYS A 96 12.54 9.41 -15.23
C CYS A 96 12.48 9.54 -16.77
N ARG A 97 13.62 9.72 -17.44
CA ARG A 97 13.67 9.84 -18.91
C ARG A 97 13.22 8.57 -19.62
N ILE A 98 13.55 7.39 -19.09
CA ILE A 98 13.10 6.09 -19.61
C ILE A 98 11.57 6.02 -19.57
N ALA A 99 10.97 6.36 -18.42
CA ALA A 99 9.52 6.34 -18.26
C ALA A 99 8.82 7.33 -19.21
N GLU A 100 9.36 8.54 -19.36
CA GLU A 100 8.85 9.52 -20.33
C GLU A 100 8.94 9.03 -21.77
N SER A 101 10.00 8.32 -22.15
CA SER A 101 10.13 7.77 -23.50
C SER A 101 8.96 6.82 -23.79
N TRP A 102 8.63 5.93 -22.85
CA TRP A 102 7.50 5.01 -23.03
C TRP A 102 6.16 5.73 -23.20
N LEU A 103 5.96 6.86 -22.52
CA LEU A 103 4.75 7.67 -22.66
C LEU A 103 4.72 8.45 -23.98
N GLN A 104 5.88 8.95 -24.44
CA GLN A 104 6.02 9.69 -25.70
C GLN A 104 5.88 8.78 -26.92
N ASP A 105 6.50 7.60 -26.86
CA ASP A 105 6.49 6.58 -27.92
C ASP A 105 5.15 5.82 -27.97
N GLY A 106 4.28 6.02 -26.98
CA GLY A 106 2.96 5.39 -26.89
C GLY A 106 2.99 3.91 -26.49
N VAL A 107 4.11 3.43 -25.92
CA VAL A 107 4.27 2.05 -25.43
C VAL A 107 3.30 1.74 -24.29
N THR A 108 3.03 2.73 -23.43
CA THR A 108 2.01 2.64 -22.38
C THR A 108 1.35 4.00 -22.17
N LYS A 109 0.13 3.99 -21.63
CA LYS A 109 -0.55 5.20 -21.20
C LYS A 109 -0.14 5.65 -19.80
N ASN A 110 0.26 4.70 -18.95
CA ASN A 110 0.54 4.95 -17.54
C ASN A 110 1.91 4.38 -17.18
N ALA A 111 2.79 5.21 -16.64
CA ALA A 111 4.08 4.80 -16.13
C ALA A 111 4.24 5.20 -14.67
N ILE A 112 4.88 4.35 -13.87
CA ILE A 112 5.21 4.65 -12.48
C ILE A 112 6.73 4.55 -12.30
N VAL A 113 7.32 5.58 -11.69
CA VAL A 113 8.74 5.62 -11.34
C VAL A 113 8.87 5.54 -9.82
N VAL A 114 9.73 4.64 -9.34
CA VAL A 114 10.06 4.52 -7.92
C VAL A 114 11.48 5.02 -7.71
N TYR A 115 11.70 5.87 -6.71
CA TYR A 115 13.03 6.33 -6.31
C TYR A 115 13.38 5.80 -4.90
N ASP A 116 14.28 4.81 -4.80
CA ASP A 116 14.71 4.15 -3.55
C ASP A 116 16.22 4.34 -3.30
N ASP A 117 16.66 5.33 -2.51
CA ASP A 117 15.88 6.41 -1.90
C ASP A 117 16.46 7.78 -2.28
N LEU A 118 15.62 8.82 -2.29
CA LEU A 118 16.08 10.19 -2.55
C LEU A 118 16.88 10.77 -1.38
N SER A 119 16.82 10.16 -0.20
CA SER A 119 17.67 10.51 0.93
C SER A 119 19.15 10.21 0.61
N ALA A 120 19.47 9.03 0.09
CA ALA A 120 20.80 8.68 -0.39
C ALA A 120 21.24 9.59 -1.54
N HIS A 121 20.33 9.89 -2.48
CA HIS A 121 20.62 10.86 -3.54
C HIS A 121 20.99 12.24 -2.97
N THR A 122 20.30 12.70 -1.92
CA THR A 122 20.63 13.98 -1.25
C THR A 122 22.04 13.95 -0.66
N MET A 123 22.45 12.83 -0.06
CA MET A 123 23.82 12.67 0.46
C MET A 123 24.87 12.71 -0.66
N VAL A 124 24.58 12.09 -1.82
CA VAL A 124 25.45 12.15 -3.01
C VAL A 124 25.58 13.58 -3.52
N VAL A 125 24.46 14.31 -3.60
CA VAL A 125 24.43 15.73 -4.00
C VAL A 125 25.29 16.58 -3.06
N GLU A 126 25.19 16.38 -1.75
CA GLU A 126 26.01 17.10 -0.77
C GLU A 126 27.51 16.80 -0.94
N GLN A 127 27.87 15.54 -1.17
CA GLN A 127 29.26 15.14 -1.42
C GLN A 127 29.82 15.78 -2.69
N LEU A 128 29.03 15.83 -3.77
CA LEU A 128 29.41 16.49 -5.02
C LEU A 128 29.59 18.01 -4.84
N ILE A 129 28.67 18.67 -4.15
CA ILE A 129 28.76 20.11 -3.83
C ILE A 129 30.03 20.41 -3.05
N HIS A 130 30.35 19.57 -2.06
CA HIS A 130 31.55 19.72 -1.26
C HIS A 130 32.82 19.54 -2.11
N MET A 131 32.85 18.53 -2.98
CA MET A 131 33.98 18.26 -3.87
C MET A 131 34.22 19.40 -4.88
N VAL A 132 33.14 19.98 -5.43
CA VAL A 132 33.19 21.11 -6.38
C VAL A 132 33.36 22.47 -5.66
N LYS A 133 33.32 22.49 -4.32
CA LYS A 133 33.41 23.70 -3.48
C LYS A 133 32.33 24.74 -3.78
N LEU A 134 31.12 24.28 -4.09
CA LEU A 134 29.97 25.15 -4.32
C LEU A 134 29.41 25.69 -2.98
N PRO A 135 28.81 26.89 -2.97
CA PRO A 135 28.17 27.42 -1.77
C PRO A 135 26.98 26.55 -1.36
N LYS A 136 26.71 26.44 -0.05
CA LYS A 136 25.60 25.62 0.49
C LYS A 136 24.24 25.96 -0.12
N ALA A 137 24.00 27.21 -0.50
CA ALA A 137 22.77 27.65 -1.16
C ALA A 137 22.50 26.94 -2.50
N ALA A 138 23.54 26.44 -3.17
CA ALA A 138 23.39 25.68 -4.40
C ALA A 138 22.71 24.30 -4.18
N ARG A 139 22.57 23.83 -2.94
CA ARG A 139 22.04 22.49 -2.63
C ARG A 139 20.67 22.21 -3.21
N LEU A 140 19.73 23.14 -3.06
CA LEU A 140 18.35 22.96 -3.53
C LEU A 140 18.28 22.96 -5.06
N SER A 141 18.99 23.87 -5.71
CA SER A 141 19.04 23.94 -7.17
C SER A 141 19.82 22.78 -7.78
N PHE A 142 20.89 22.32 -7.12
CA PHE A 142 21.77 21.27 -7.61
C PHE A 142 21.22 19.86 -7.34
N SER A 143 20.33 19.67 -6.36
CA SER A 143 19.67 18.37 -6.19
C SER A 143 18.73 18.03 -7.34
N GLY A 144 18.17 19.05 -7.98
CA GLY A 144 17.22 18.90 -9.08
C GLY A 144 15.92 18.17 -8.69
N HIS A 145 15.65 17.99 -7.39
CA HIS A 145 14.48 17.25 -6.92
C HIS A 145 13.17 17.90 -7.34
N ALA A 146 13.05 19.23 -7.24
CA ALA A 146 11.87 19.96 -7.71
C ALA A 146 11.63 19.72 -9.22
N ASN A 147 12.65 19.92 -10.04
CA ASN A 147 12.58 19.68 -11.48
C ASN A 147 12.25 18.22 -11.81
N LEU A 148 12.74 17.26 -11.03
CA LEU A 148 12.44 15.84 -11.20
C LEU A 148 10.98 15.53 -10.86
N MET A 149 10.46 16.11 -9.78
CA MET A 149 9.08 15.90 -9.35
C MET A 149 8.07 16.57 -10.28
N GLU A 150 8.36 17.78 -10.78
CA GLU A 150 7.52 18.49 -11.75
C GLU A 150 7.33 17.75 -13.08
N ARG A 151 8.21 16.80 -13.42
CA ARG A 151 8.05 15.96 -14.61
C ARG A 151 6.92 14.94 -14.46
N SER A 152 6.52 14.63 -13.22
CA SER A 152 5.52 13.62 -12.90
C SER A 152 4.11 14.20 -12.96
N THR A 153 3.47 14.10 -14.12
CA THR A 153 2.19 14.77 -14.38
C THR A 153 1.18 13.85 -15.05
N GLN A 154 -0.10 14.18 -14.87
CA GLN A 154 -1.18 13.66 -15.71
C GLN A 154 -1.45 14.62 -16.88
N PHE A 155 -1.27 14.13 -18.10
CA PHE A 155 -1.57 14.89 -19.30
C PHE A 155 -3.08 14.92 -19.57
N SER A 156 -3.56 16.06 -20.10
CA SER A 156 -4.96 16.19 -20.52
C SER A 156 -5.32 15.19 -21.65
N LYS A 157 -6.61 14.87 -21.81
CA LYS A 157 -7.10 14.02 -22.91
C LYS A 157 -6.65 14.50 -24.30
N LYS A 158 -6.49 15.83 -24.49
CA LYS A 158 -6.00 16.43 -25.75
C LYS A 158 -4.51 16.12 -26.03
N ARG A 159 -3.74 15.80 -24.99
CA ARG A 159 -2.31 15.46 -25.03
C ARG A 159 -2.08 13.95 -24.83
N GLY A 160 -3.03 13.12 -25.27
CA GLY A 160 -2.93 11.66 -25.17
C GLY A 160 -3.44 11.05 -23.85
N GLY A 161 -3.69 11.87 -22.82
CA GLY A 161 -4.23 11.39 -21.55
C GLY A 161 -3.28 10.49 -20.74
N THR A 162 -1.98 10.56 -21.03
CA THR A 162 -0.94 9.75 -20.37
C THR A 162 -0.69 10.23 -18.95
N SER A 163 -0.21 9.35 -18.07
CA SER A 163 0.17 9.74 -16.70
C SER A 163 1.53 9.17 -16.29
N LEU A 164 2.35 10.03 -15.69
CA LEU A 164 3.58 9.64 -15.01
C LEU A 164 3.41 9.85 -13.50
N THR A 165 3.46 8.77 -12.74
CA THR A 165 3.35 8.80 -11.27
C THR A 165 4.73 8.52 -10.66
N SER A 166 5.12 9.31 -9.66
CA SER A 166 6.37 9.10 -8.94
C SER A 166 6.12 8.67 -7.50
N LEU A 167 6.70 7.53 -7.12
CA LEU A 167 6.76 7.06 -5.73
C LEU A 167 8.16 7.31 -5.19
N VAL A 168 8.28 8.29 -4.32
CA VAL A 168 9.54 8.70 -3.71
C VAL A 168 9.68 7.99 -2.38
N LEU A 169 10.79 7.29 -2.17
CA LEU A 169 11.13 6.73 -0.88
C LEU A 169 12.18 7.63 -0.23
N ALA A 170 11.95 8.00 1.02
CA ALA A 170 12.89 8.78 1.81
C ALA A 170 13.07 8.15 3.18
N ASP A 171 14.33 7.97 3.57
CA ASP A 171 14.69 7.78 4.96
C ASP A 171 14.43 9.08 5.71
N THR A 172 13.76 9.00 6.85
CA THR A 172 13.81 10.01 7.92
C THR A 172 14.98 9.66 8.84
N PRO A 173 16.22 10.13 8.57
CA PRO A 173 17.19 10.18 9.66
C PRO A 173 16.59 11.08 10.74
N GLY A 174 16.91 10.88 12.02
CA GLY A 174 16.43 11.73 13.12
C GLY A 174 16.86 13.22 13.04
N LYS A 175 17.27 13.71 11.85
CA LYS A 175 17.49 15.10 11.48
C LYS A 175 16.36 15.53 10.55
N GLU A 176 15.51 16.43 11.02
CA GLU A 176 14.26 16.89 10.40
C GLU A 176 14.44 17.56 9.01
N ASP A 177 15.66 17.93 8.63
CA ASP A 177 15.94 18.78 7.46
C ASP A 177 15.75 18.12 6.08
N VAL A 178 16.06 16.83 5.91
CA VAL A 178 16.02 16.19 4.56
C VAL A 178 14.59 15.83 4.16
N ALA A 179 13.83 15.29 5.10
CA ALA A 179 12.45 14.90 4.85
C ALA A 179 11.55 16.13 4.67
N SER A 180 11.74 17.19 5.45
CA SER A 180 10.96 18.43 5.32
C SER A 180 11.14 19.11 3.95
N GLY A 181 12.35 19.10 3.40
CA GLY A 181 12.63 19.61 2.05
C GLY A 181 11.96 18.80 0.94
N LEU A 182 11.78 17.49 1.11
CA LEU A 182 11.06 16.66 0.14
C LEU A 182 9.54 16.77 0.30
N ILE A 183 9.04 16.85 1.53
CA ILE A 183 7.60 17.03 1.81
C ILE A 183 7.08 18.31 1.15
N SER A 184 7.86 19.38 1.11
CA SER A 184 7.43 20.65 0.49
C SER A 184 7.31 20.63 -1.04
N ILE A 185 7.88 19.61 -1.69
CA ILE A 185 7.91 19.48 -3.16
C ILE A 185 6.87 18.45 -3.65
N VAL A 186 6.40 17.59 -2.75
CA VAL A 186 5.56 16.43 -3.08
C VAL A 186 4.09 16.73 -2.77
N ASP A 187 3.16 16.16 -3.55
CA ASP A 187 1.72 16.40 -3.39
C ASP A 187 1.14 15.76 -2.12
N ASP A 188 1.71 14.62 -1.73
CA ASP A 188 1.21 13.75 -0.69
C ASP A 188 2.34 12.95 -0.04
N HIS A 189 2.29 12.79 1.27
CA HIS A 189 3.20 11.88 1.97
C HIS A 189 2.46 10.81 2.78
N VAL A 190 3.14 9.70 3.01
CA VAL A 190 2.74 8.59 3.87
C VAL A 190 3.88 8.34 4.83
N LEU A 191 3.63 8.58 6.11
CA LEU A 191 4.59 8.32 7.17
C LEU A 191 4.46 6.87 7.63
N LEU A 192 5.58 6.15 7.71
CA LEU A 192 5.64 4.86 8.36
C LEU A 192 6.26 5.01 9.76
N ASP A 193 5.49 4.61 10.77
CA ASP A 193 5.86 4.72 12.18
C ASP A 193 6.78 3.57 12.64
N SER A 194 7.80 3.94 13.40
CA SER A 194 8.69 2.98 14.04
C SER A 194 7.99 2.21 15.16
N ASN A 195 7.07 2.82 15.91
CA ASN A 195 6.38 2.13 17.00
C ASN A 195 5.48 1.01 16.47
N LEU A 196 4.72 1.28 15.40
CA LEU A 196 3.95 0.26 14.70
C LEU A 196 4.83 -0.88 14.17
N THR A 197 6.00 -0.54 13.61
CA THR A 197 6.97 -1.54 13.15
C THR A 197 7.48 -2.41 14.31
N MET A 198 7.81 -1.81 15.46
CA MET A 198 8.26 -2.52 16.66
C MET A 198 7.17 -3.46 17.21
N ARG A 199 5.89 -3.06 17.10
CA ARG A 199 4.72 -3.88 17.44
C ARG A 199 4.34 -4.91 16.36
N ARG A 200 5.14 -5.03 15.28
CA ARG A 200 4.91 -5.93 14.14
C ARG A 200 3.60 -5.69 13.40
N VAL A 201 3.07 -4.47 13.43
CA VAL A 201 1.90 -4.06 12.65
C VAL A 201 2.38 -3.65 11.25
N TYR A 202 1.92 -4.37 10.22
CA TYR A 202 2.26 -4.10 8.82
C TYR A 202 1.00 -3.97 7.96
N PRO A 203 0.92 -2.97 7.05
CA PRO A 203 1.90 -1.91 6.83
C PRO A 203 1.91 -0.90 8.00
N ALA A 204 3.10 -0.45 8.40
CA ALA A 204 3.28 0.41 9.57
C ALA A 204 2.91 1.88 9.30
N ILE A 205 1.74 2.14 8.72
CA ILE A 205 1.33 3.48 8.28
C ILE A 205 0.75 4.26 9.46
N ASP A 206 1.25 5.47 9.67
CA ASP A 206 0.67 6.41 10.62
C ASP A 206 -0.52 7.14 9.99
N CYS A 207 -1.72 6.69 10.34
CA CYS A 207 -2.99 7.28 9.90
C CYS A 207 -3.32 8.62 10.60
N LEU A 208 -2.62 8.95 11.68
CA LEU A 208 -2.87 10.11 12.53
C LEU A 208 -1.88 11.24 12.25
N ALA A 209 -0.71 10.93 11.70
CA ALA A 209 0.28 11.93 11.34
C ALA A 209 -0.32 13.05 10.47
N PRO A 210 -0.05 14.33 10.82
CA PRO A 210 -0.51 15.46 10.03
C PRO A 210 0.09 15.42 8.63
N GLY A 211 -0.77 15.64 7.64
CA GLY A 211 -0.40 15.61 6.22
C GLY A 211 -0.29 14.23 5.58
N THR A 212 -0.52 13.13 6.30
CA THR A 212 -0.69 11.81 5.66
C THR A 212 -1.83 11.88 4.63
N SER A 213 -1.57 11.44 3.40
CA SER A 213 -2.46 11.61 2.25
C SER A 213 -3.85 11.01 2.46
N VAL A 214 -4.88 11.85 2.28
CA VAL A 214 -6.29 11.45 2.29
C VAL A 214 -7.01 12.18 1.15
N ARG A 215 -6.51 12.03 -0.08
CA ARG A 215 -7.12 12.65 -1.27
C ARG A 215 -8.48 12.05 -1.58
N GLY A 216 -9.54 12.84 -1.44
CA GLY A 216 -10.91 12.48 -1.84
C GLY A 216 -11.09 12.37 -3.36
N PRO A 217 -12.33 12.30 -3.86
CA PRO A 217 -12.61 12.34 -5.29
C PRO A 217 -11.92 13.57 -5.94
N PRO A 218 -11.27 13.43 -7.12
CA PRO A 218 -11.36 12.33 -8.08
C PRO A 218 -10.38 11.15 -7.88
N PHE A 219 -9.51 11.18 -6.87
CA PHE A 219 -8.45 10.18 -6.69
C PHE A 219 -8.96 8.83 -6.15
N GLN A 220 -10.14 8.84 -5.53
CA GLN A 220 -10.84 7.65 -5.07
C GLN A 220 -12.33 7.68 -5.42
N ARG A 221 -12.97 6.51 -5.43
CA ARG A 221 -14.42 6.38 -5.68
C ARG A 221 -15.18 7.08 -4.55
N ALA A 222 -16.23 7.84 -4.88
CA ALA A 222 -17.02 8.58 -3.90
C ALA A 222 -17.63 7.72 -2.78
N ALA A 223 -17.97 6.45 -3.09
CA ALA A 223 -18.45 5.49 -2.09
C ALA A 223 -17.34 5.12 -1.08
N LEU A 224 -16.13 4.83 -1.59
CA LEU A 224 -14.98 4.51 -0.76
C LEU A 224 -14.60 5.70 0.13
N TRP A 225 -14.65 6.92 -0.42
CA TRP A 225 -14.37 8.15 0.31
C TRP A 225 -15.22 8.31 1.56
N LYS A 226 -16.53 8.12 1.45
CA LYS A 226 -17.46 8.25 2.59
C LYS A 226 -17.14 7.24 3.69
N CYS A 227 -16.88 5.99 3.32
CA CYS A 227 -16.51 4.95 4.28
C CYS A 227 -15.17 5.25 4.96
N MET A 228 -14.14 5.62 4.17
CA MET A 228 -12.80 5.92 4.69
C MET A 228 -12.80 7.16 5.60
N GLN A 229 -13.60 8.18 5.29
CA GLN A 229 -13.77 9.34 6.16
C GLN A 229 -14.34 8.95 7.52
N HIS A 230 -15.36 8.09 7.53
CA HIS A 230 -15.97 7.66 8.78
C HIS A 230 -14.99 6.83 9.63
N ILE A 231 -14.32 5.86 8.99
CA ILE A 231 -13.29 5.05 9.64
C ILE A 231 -12.17 5.91 10.22
N ARG A 232 -11.68 6.90 9.46
CA ARG A 232 -10.64 7.81 9.93
C ARG A 232 -11.12 8.63 11.14
N ALA A 233 -12.36 9.12 11.09
CA ALA A 233 -12.94 9.86 12.21
C ALA A 233 -12.96 9.00 13.49
N THR A 234 -13.39 7.75 13.40
CA THR A 234 -13.37 6.79 14.51
C THR A 234 -11.95 6.53 15.05
N ILE A 235 -10.94 6.39 14.17
CA ILE A 235 -9.55 6.19 14.60
C ILE A 235 -9.01 7.43 15.35
N ILE A 236 -9.32 8.64 14.85
CA ILE A 236 -8.91 9.90 15.47
C ILE A 236 -9.58 10.08 16.83
N GLU A 237 -10.90 9.90 16.87
CA GLU A 237 -11.70 10.01 18.10
C GLU A 237 -11.19 9.05 19.17
N GLY A 238 -11.00 7.77 18.82
CA GLY A 238 -10.43 6.79 19.73
C GLY A 238 -8.98 7.10 20.14
N HIS A 239 -8.20 7.83 19.33
CA HIS A 239 -6.85 8.27 19.75
C HIS A 239 -6.93 9.29 20.87
N THR A 240 -7.76 10.31 20.67
CA THR A 240 -7.96 11.39 21.64
C THR A 240 -8.48 10.84 22.97
N ILE A 241 -9.43 9.90 22.90
CA ILE A 241 -9.95 9.21 24.10
C ILE A 241 -8.85 8.37 24.76
N GLN A 242 -8.04 7.64 23.98
CA GLN A 242 -6.93 6.86 24.54
C GLN A 242 -5.92 7.75 25.29
N GLU A 243 -5.58 8.92 24.76
CA GLU A 243 -4.70 9.88 25.43
C GLU A 243 -5.33 10.38 26.73
N ASN A 244 -6.61 10.78 26.70
CA ASN A 244 -7.33 11.23 27.89
C ASN A 244 -7.41 10.14 28.97
N VAL A 245 -7.73 8.91 28.58
CA VAL A 245 -7.77 7.74 29.46
C VAL A 245 -6.39 7.46 30.06
N THR A 246 -5.32 7.55 29.27
CA THR A 246 -3.95 7.32 29.77
C THR A 246 -3.57 8.39 30.81
N LEU A 247 -3.95 9.65 30.58
CA LEU A 247 -3.76 10.73 31.55
C LEU A 247 -4.59 10.50 32.81
N ALA A 248 -5.87 10.17 32.68
CA ALA A 248 -6.79 9.92 33.78
C ALA A 248 -6.32 8.77 34.67
N LYS A 249 -5.88 7.65 34.08
CA LYS A 249 -5.25 6.53 34.80
C LYS A 249 -3.97 6.96 35.53
N GLY A 250 -3.18 7.87 34.95
CA GLY A 250 -2.01 8.46 35.61
C GLY A 250 -2.35 9.26 36.87
N PHE A 251 -3.58 9.79 36.96
CA PHE A 251 -4.12 10.45 38.15
C PHE A 251 -4.95 9.53 39.06
N GLY A 252 -5.11 8.24 38.70
CA GLY A 252 -5.86 7.24 39.48
C GLY A 252 -7.38 7.25 39.26
N PHE A 253 -7.87 7.84 38.17
CA PHE A 253 -9.29 7.78 37.81
C PHE A 253 -9.60 6.54 36.96
N ASP A 254 -10.78 5.96 37.18
CA ASP A 254 -11.31 4.86 36.38
C ASP A 254 -11.84 5.35 35.02
N THR A 255 -11.86 4.44 34.04
CA THR A 255 -12.35 4.71 32.70
C THR A 255 -13.87 4.61 32.62
N GLU A 256 -14.51 5.57 31.95
CA GLU A 256 -15.94 5.51 31.70
C GLU A 256 -16.29 4.38 30.72
N PRO A 257 -17.44 3.70 30.87
CA PRO A 257 -17.82 2.59 30.00
C PRO A 257 -18.02 3.02 28.54
N GLU A 258 -18.42 4.26 28.30
CA GLU A 258 -18.61 4.84 26.97
C GLU A 258 -17.26 4.99 26.24
N ASP A 259 -16.22 5.45 26.95
CA ASP A 259 -14.85 5.50 26.44
C ASP A 259 -14.33 4.09 26.10
N GLN A 260 -14.67 3.09 26.91
CA GLN A 260 -14.26 1.71 26.70
C GLN A 260 -14.81 1.13 25.40
N GLU A 261 -16.07 1.43 25.05
CA GLU A 261 -16.68 0.99 23.79
C GLU A 261 -15.98 1.60 22.56
N VAL A 262 -15.62 2.88 22.65
CA VAL A 262 -14.90 3.57 21.56
C VAL A 262 -13.49 3.03 21.42
N LEU A 263 -12.79 2.75 22.52
CA LEU A 263 -11.47 2.09 22.49
C LEU A 263 -11.53 0.70 21.87
N ASP A 264 -12.51 -0.13 22.25
CA ASP A 264 -12.74 -1.46 21.66
C ASP A 264 -12.98 -1.34 20.14
N SER A 265 -13.75 -0.34 19.71
CA SER A 265 -14.02 -0.11 18.28
C SER A 265 -12.76 0.30 17.51
N ARG A 266 -11.90 1.13 18.12
CA ARG A 266 -10.64 1.58 17.54
C ARG A 266 -9.67 0.42 17.33
N VAL A 267 -9.51 -0.46 18.31
CA VAL A 267 -8.62 -1.62 18.21
C VAL A 267 -9.03 -2.49 17.03
N LEU A 268 -10.31 -2.84 16.92
CA LEU A 268 -10.84 -3.61 15.79
C LEU A 268 -10.56 -2.95 14.43
N VAL A 269 -10.77 -1.63 14.35
CA VAL A 269 -10.53 -0.89 13.12
C VAL A 269 -9.05 -0.87 12.76
N GLN A 270 -8.15 -0.69 13.73
CA GLN A 270 -6.71 -0.74 13.48
C GLN A 270 -6.26 -2.12 13.01
N GLU A 271 -6.76 -3.19 13.65
CA GLU A 271 -6.45 -4.56 13.26
C GLU A 271 -6.95 -4.90 11.86
N PHE A 272 -8.11 -4.37 11.46
CA PHE A 272 -8.64 -4.57 10.12
C PHE A 272 -7.66 -4.11 9.03
N PHE A 273 -6.84 -3.10 9.29
CA PHE A 273 -5.84 -2.60 8.33
C PHE A 273 -4.50 -3.34 8.38
N VAL A 274 -4.34 -4.30 9.29
CA VAL A 274 -3.17 -5.18 9.30
C VAL A 274 -3.28 -6.12 8.11
N GLN A 275 -2.26 -6.15 7.26
CA GLN A 275 -2.22 -6.94 6.03
C GLN A 275 -2.50 -8.42 6.29
N TYR A 276 -2.02 -8.94 7.43
CA TYR A 276 -2.31 -10.30 7.86
C TYR A 276 -3.79 -10.52 8.12
N ALA A 277 -4.50 -9.60 8.78
CA ALA A 277 -5.92 -9.74 9.05
C ALA A 277 -6.74 -9.79 7.75
N ILE A 278 -6.44 -8.92 6.78
CA ILE A 278 -7.11 -8.92 5.47
C ILE A 278 -6.82 -10.20 4.71
N ARG A 279 -5.57 -10.66 4.74
CA ARG A 279 -5.18 -11.91 4.07
C ARG A 279 -5.85 -13.11 4.71
N SER A 280 -5.83 -13.22 6.05
CA SER A 280 -6.50 -14.29 6.78
C SER A 280 -8.01 -14.25 6.57
N PHE A 281 -8.63 -13.06 6.50
CA PHE A 281 -10.05 -12.95 6.15
C PHE A 281 -10.33 -13.44 4.73
N ALA A 282 -9.48 -13.08 3.76
CA ALA A 282 -9.61 -13.55 2.39
C ALA A 282 -9.41 -15.08 2.28
N GLU A 283 -8.44 -15.64 3.00
CA GLU A 283 -8.21 -17.10 3.10
C GLU A 283 -9.41 -17.80 3.77
N ALA A 284 -9.97 -17.24 4.84
CA ALA A 284 -11.14 -17.79 5.52
C ALA A 284 -12.40 -17.84 4.64
N LEU A 285 -12.52 -16.95 3.64
CA LEU A 285 -13.60 -17.02 2.66
C LEU A 285 -13.47 -18.24 1.72
N GLU A 286 -12.28 -18.84 1.61
CA GLU A 286 -12.04 -20.05 0.81
C GLU A 286 -12.39 -21.34 1.58
N ASP A 287 -12.46 -21.31 2.92
CA ASP A 287 -12.72 -22.51 3.75
C ASP A 287 -14.08 -23.16 3.45
N ILE A 288 -15.15 -22.36 3.38
CA ILE A 288 -16.50 -22.87 3.11
C ILE A 288 -16.56 -23.58 1.75
N PRO A 289 -16.14 -22.96 0.64
CA PRO A 289 -16.15 -23.65 -0.63
C PRO A 289 -15.17 -24.85 -0.66
N MET A 290 -13.98 -24.79 -0.06
CA MET A 290 -13.09 -25.96 0.02
C MET A 290 -13.76 -27.15 0.74
N ALA A 291 -14.40 -26.90 1.88
CA ALA A 291 -15.14 -27.93 2.63
C ALA A 291 -16.33 -28.49 1.84
N LEU A 292 -17.03 -27.65 1.08
CA LEU A 292 -18.12 -28.10 0.22
C LEU A 292 -17.62 -29.00 -0.93
N ALA A 293 -16.51 -28.65 -1.57
CA ALA A 293 -15.90 -29.50 -2.58
C ALA A 293 -15.46 -30.85 -2.00
N GLU A 294 -14.80 -30.84 -0.85
CA GLU A 294 -14.36 -32.07 -0.17
C GLU A 294 -15.54 -32.98 0.18
N ASN A 295 -16.60 -32.41 0.77
CA ASN A 295 -17.82 -33.16 1.10
C ASN A 295 -18.56 -33.68 -0.14
N ALA A 296 -18.42 -33.01 -1.28
CA ALA A 296 -18.98 -33.45 -2.56
C ALA A 296 -18.09 -34.46 -3.32
N GLY A 297 -16.94 -34.85 -2.75
CA GLY A 297 -15.99 -35.76 -3.37
C GLY A 297 -15.18 -35.14 -4.53
N LEU A 298 -15.15 -33.82 -4.63
CA LEU A 298 -14.39 -33.06 -5.62
C LEU A 298 -12.99 -32.71 -5.09
N SER A 299 -12.03 -32.48 -6.00
CA SER A 299 -10.73 -31.90 -5.61
C SER A 299 -10.94 -30.45 -5.13
N PRO A 300 -10.67 -30.12 -3.85
CA PRO A 300 -10.98 -28.80 -3.30
C PRO A 300 -10.22 -27.68 -4.02
N ILE A 301 -8.93 -27.91 -4.27
CA ILE A 301 -8.04 -26.91 -4.88
C ILE A 301 -8.42 -26.68 -6.34
N ASP A 302 -8.60 -27.75 -7.11
CA ASP A 302 -8.87 -27.61 -8.56
C ASP A 302 -10.26 -27.04 -8.80
N SER A 303 -11.26 -27.45 -8.02
CA SER A 303 -12.65 -26.97 -8.15
C SER A 303 -12.77 -25.51 -7.78
N LEU A 304 -12.14 -25.09 -6.68
CA LEU A 304 -12.13 -23.68 -6.26
C LEU A 304 -11.38 -22.81 -7.29
N SER A 305 -10.26 -23.30 -7.81
CA SER A 305 -9.48 -22.60 -8.84
C SER A 305 -10.28 -22.42 -10.13
N ALA A 306 -11.01 -23.45 -10.57
CA ALA A 306 -11.85 -23.41 -11.75
C ALA A 306 -13.02 -22.43 -11.60
N VAL A 307 -13.74 -22.50 -10.46
CA VAL A 307 -14.85 -21.57 -10.16
C VAL A 307 -14.34 -20.14 -10.10
N ARG A 308 -13.20 -19.90 -9.45
CA ARG A 308 -12.58 -18.57 -9.36
C ARG A 308 -12.19 -18.03 -10.73
N ALA A 309 -11.60 -18.87 -11.59
CA ALA A 309 -11.26 -18.48 -12.95
C ALA A 309 -12.51 -18.07 -13.76
N GLN A 310 -13.63 -18.79 -13.61
CA GLN A 310 -14.90 -18.42 -14.23
C GLN A 310 -15.51 -17.14 -13.63
N GLN A 311 -15.47 -16.96 -12.32
CA GLN A 311 -15.97 -15.73 -11.66
C GLN A 311 -15.24 -14.49 -12.18
N ILE A 312 -13.93 -14.62 -12.39
CA ILE A 312 -13.09 -13.57 -12.96
C ILE A 312 -13.43 -13.33 -14.43
N ALA A 313 -13.53 -14.41 -15.23
CA ALA A 313 -13.80 -14.32 -16.66
C ALA A 313 -15.17 -13.70 -16.97
N ASP A 314 -16.20 -14.10 -16.22
CA ASP A 314 -17.59 -13.68 -16.43
C ASP A 314 -17.97 -12.45 -15.59
N ASN A 315 -17.06 -11.96 -14.74
CA ASN A 315 -17.29 -10.89 -13.75
C ASN A 315 -18.57 -11.13 -12.91
N ASN A 316 -18.78 -12.39 -12.51
CA ASN A 316 -20.01 -12.84 -11.85
C ASN A 316 -19.71 -13.46 -10.48
N PRO A 317 -20.04 -12.78 -9.36
CA PRO A 317 -19.76 -13.29 -8.01
C PRO A 317 -20.72 -14.40 -7.54
N ARG A 318 -21.67 -14.85 -8.37
CA ARG A 318 -22.74 -15.79 -7.98
C ARG A 318 -22.45 -17.25 -8.36
N LEU A 319 -21.28 -17.50 -8.94
CA LEU A 319 -20.83 -18.86 -9.24
C LEU A 319 -20.33 -19.51 -7.94
N GLY A 320 -20.56 -20.80 -7.80
CA GLY A 320 -20.08 -21.57 -6.66
C GLY A 320 -19.70 -23.00 -7.07
N ILE A 321 -19.48 -23.86 -6.07
CA ILE A 321 -19.12 -25.26 -6.29
C ILE A 321 -20.36 -26.11 -6.55
N ASP A 322 -20.31 -26.91 -7.61
CA ASP A 322 -21.39 -27.82 -8.00
C ASP A 322 -21.35 -29.11 -7.16
N CYS A 323 -21.89 -29.03 -5.95
CA CYS A 323 -21.93 -30.18 -5.04
C CYS A 323 -22.80 -31.32 -5.56
N ASN A 324 -23.76 -31.04 -6.46
CA ASN A 324 -24.70 -32.02 -6.98
C ASN A 324 -24.23 -32.70 -8.27
N GLN A 325 -23.02 -32.39 -8.75
CA GLN A 325 -22.42 -32.97 -9.96
C GLN A 325 -23.37 -32.91 -11.17
N THR A 326 -24.12 -31.82 -11.28
CA THR A 326 -25.09 -31.58 -12.35
C THR A 326 -24.42 -31.30 -13.70
N GLY A 327 -23.09 -31.19 -13.72
CA GLY A 327 -22.28 -31.05 -14.94
C GLY A 327 -22.11 -29.60 -15.37
N THR A 328 -22.68 -28.66 -14.63
CA THR A 328 -22.50 -27.21 -14.80
C THR A 328 -21.48 -26.70 -13.79
N PHE A 329 -20.20 -26.87 -14.11
CA PHE A 329 -19.16 -26.08 -13.45
C PHE A 329 -19.48 -24.58 -13.67
N GLY A 330 -19.87 -23.87 -12.61
CA GLY A 330 -20.30 -22.48 -12.69
C GLY A 330 -21.82 -22.26 -12.83
N THR A 331 -22.67 -23.13 -12.33
CA THR A 331 -24.10 -22.78 -12.23
C THR A 331 -24.30 -21.58 -11.31
N TYR A 332 -25.24 -20.70 -11.65
CA TYR A 332 -25.71 -19.67 -10.74
C TYR A 332 -26.23 -20.36 -9.48
N MET A 333 -25.63 -20.08 -8.32
CA MET A 333 -26.10 -20.64 -7.04
C MET A 333 -27.58 -20.35 -6.78
N LYS A 334 -28.07 -19.24 -7.36
CA LYS A 334 -29.48 -18.87 -7.39
C LYS A 334 -30.39 -19.91 -8.08
N GLU A 335 -29.93 -20.54 -9.15
CA GLU A 335 -30.68 -21.56 -9.91
C GLU A 335 -30.72 -22.89 -9.16
N GLN A 336 -29.68 -23.19 -8.38
CA GLN A 336 -29.65 -24.32 -7.46
C GLN A 336 -30.39 -24.03 -6.13
N HIS A 337 -31.14 -22.92 -6.05
CA HIS A 337 -31.84 -22.47 -4.86
C HIS A 337 -30.96 -22.28 -3.62
N VAL A 338 -29.66 -22.05 -3.81
CA VAL A 338 -28.71 -21.70 -2.74
C VAL A 338 -28.79 -20.19 -2.53
N PHE A 339 -29.54 -19.80 -1.50
CA PHE A 339 -29.69 -18.41 -1.11
C PHE A 339 -29.00 -18.17 0.23
N GLU A 340 -28.22 -17.10 0.29
CA GLU A 340 -27.78 -16.55 1.56
C GLU A 340 -28.73 -15.43 1.96
N THR A 341 -29.40 -15.57 3.10
CA THR A 341 -30.32 -14.53 3.59
C THR A 341 -29.52 -13.34 4.12
N LEU A 342 -29.98 -12.12 3.82
CA LEU A 342 -29.32 -10.90 4.31
C LEU A 342 -29.22 -10.91 5.84
N ILE A 343 -30.30 -11.31 6.53
CA ILE A 343 -30.36 -11.37 7.99
C ILE A 343 -29.34 -12.40 8.52
N GLY A 344 -29.27 -13.59 7.92
CA GLY A 344 -28.30 -14.60 8.30
C GLY A 344 -26.86 -14.12 8.13
N LYS A 345 -26.57 -13.43 7.02
CA LYS A 345 -25.23 -12.88 6.78
C LYS A 345 -24.86 -11.76 7.75
N GLN A 346 -25.81 -10.87 8.05
CA GLN A 346 -25.62 -9.82 9.05
C GLN A 346 -25.32 -10.41 10.44
N GLN A 347 -26.07 -11.44 10.83
CA GLN A 347 -25.85 -12.14 12.11
C GLN A 347 -24.50 -12.86 12.15
N GLN A 348 -24.11 -13.55 11.08
CA GLN A 348 -22.79 -14.20 10.99
C GLN A 348 -21.65 -13.20 11.15
N ILE A 349 -21.72 -12.05 10.46
CA ILE A 349 -20.71 -10.99 10.57
C ILE A 349 -20.70 -10.41 12.00
N GLN A 350 -21.86 -10.17 12.60
CA GLN A 350 -21.96 -9.71 13.99
C GLN A 350 -21.35 -10.71 14.99
N LEU A 351 -21.68 -11.99 14.88
CA LEU A 351 -21.13 -13.05 15.74
C LEU A 351 -19.62 -13.19 15.55
N ALA A 352 -19.14 -13.19 14.30
CA ALA A 352 -17.70 -13.21 14.03
C ALA A 352 -17.00 -12.00 14.68
N THR A 353 -17.62 -10.82 14.62
CA THR A 353 -17.09 -9.60 15.25
C THR A 353 -17.07 -9.73 16.78
N GLN A 354 -18.10 -10.34 17.37
CA GLN A 354 -18.15 -10.60 18.81
C GLN A 354 -17.09 -11.60 19.27
N VAL A 355 -16.86 -12.67 18.49
CA VAL A 355 -15.82 -13.66 18.78
C VAL A 355 -14.44 -13.02 18.71
N VAL A 356 -14.17 -12.22 17.67
CA VAL A 356 -12.92 -11.47 17.55
C VAL A 356 -12.74 -10.52 18.74
N ARG A 357 -13.77 -9.75 19.10
CA ARG A 357 -13.74 -8.90 20.31
C ARG A 357 -13.40 -9.68 21.57
N MET A 358 -13.94 -10.90 21.71
CA MET A 358 -13.67 -11.75 22.86
C MET A 358 -12.22 -12.25 22.89
N ILE A 359 -11.68 -12.66 21.74
CA ILE A 359 -10.29 -13.12 21.61
C ILE A 359 -9.30 -11.98 21.90
N LEU A 360 -9.53 -10.79 21.33
CA LEU A 360 -8.67 -9.63 21.56
C LEU A 360 -8.66 -9.19 23.02
N LYS A 361 -9.81 -9.24 23.70
CA LYS A 361 -9.88 -9.00 25.14
C LYS A 361 -9.07 -9.99 25.96
N ILE A 362 -8.92 -11.24 25.49
CA ILE A 362 -8.06 -12.24 26.16
C ILE A 362 -6.58 -11.93 25.93
N ASP A 363 -6.20 -11.49 24.72
CA ASP A 363 -4.82 -11.13 24.41
C ASP A 363 -4.36 -9.87 25.19
N ASP A 364 -5.25 -8.90 25.42
CA ASP A 364 -4.99 -7.75 26.31
C ASP A 364 -4.71 -8.21 27.76
N VAL A 365 -5.41 -9.23 28.25
CA VAL A 365 -5.18 -9.81 29.59
C VAL A 365 -3.84 -10.57 29.67
N MET A 366 -3.39 -11.17 28.57
CA MET A 366 -2.11 -11.90 28.51
C MET A 366 -0.90 -10.95 28.51
N LEU A 367 -1.03 -9.71 28.03
CA LEU A 367 0.04 -8.71 28.04
C LEU A 367 0.25 -8.05 29.42
N GLU A 368 -0.78 -7.97 30.25
CA GLU A 368 -0.65 -7.50 31.65
C GLU A 368 -0.08 -8.56 32.60
N GLY A 369 0.00 -9.82 32.14
CA GLY A 369 0.66 -10.93 32.83
C GLY A 369 2.17 -10.92 32.65
N SER A 370 2.86 -9.90 33.18
CA SER A 370 4.31 -9.98 33.36
C SER A 370 4.68 -11.23 34.15
N TYR A 371 5.45 -12.12 33.51
CA TYR A 371 6.24 -13.14 34.18
C TYR A 371 7.08 -12.47 35.26
N ALA A 372 6.71 -12.71 36.52
CA ALA A 372 7.51 -12.43 37.69
C ALA A 372 8.71 -13.37 37.77
#